data_AF-A0A1G2L806-F1
#
_entry.id   AF-A0A1G2L806-F1
#
_cell.length_a   1.000
_cell.length_b   1.000
_cell.length_c   1.000
_cell.angle_alpha   90.00
_cell.angle_beta   90.00
_cell.angle_gamma   90.00
#
_symmetry.space_group_name_H-M   'P 1'
#
loop_
_entity.id
_entity.type
_entity.pdbx_description
1 polymer ?
#
loop_
_entity_poly.entity_id
_entity_poly.type
_entity_poly.pdbx_seq_one_letter_code
_entity_poly.pdbx_strand_id
1 'polypeptide(L)'
;MARGGFADAEFLEFVVKSLVDNPESVKVDRKVDEMGVLLTLKVAPENMGQVIGRNGNTAKAIRTLLRVVGIKNNARVNLKIEEPEGGRGPGPRMERRTSVDEVVDDLRL
;
A
#
# COMPACT_ATOMS: atom_id res chain seq x y z
N MET A 1 -8.45 4.42 26.83
CA MET A 1 -8.96 5.38 25.83
C MET A 1 -7.81 6.29 25.40
N ALA A 2 -7.14 5.96 24.30
CA ALA A 2 -6.07 6.80 23.75
C ALA A 2 -6.68 8.02 23.06
N ARG A 3 -6.68 9.17 23.75
CA ARG A 3 -6.87 10.47 23.12
C ARG A 3 -5.54 10.87 22.47
N GLY A 4 -5.33 10.43 21.23
CA GLY A 4 -4.35 11.01 20.32
C GLY A 4 -5.10 11.22 19.01
N GLY A 5 -5.12 12.45 18.50
CA GLY A 5 -5.74 12.77 17.21
C GLY A 5 -5.23 11.85 16.10
N PHE A 6 -5.95 11.81 14.99
CA PHE A 6 -5.83 10.89 13.87
C PHE A 6 -4.51 11.03 13.06
N ALA A 7 -3.37 11.21 13.72
CA ALA A 7 -2.09 11.56 13.13
C ALA A 7 -1.63 10.59 12.05
N ASP A 8 -2.01 9.31 12.11
CA ASP A 8 -1.71 8.32 11.09
C ASP A 8 -2.57 8.49 9.82
N ALA A 9 -3.88 8.65 9.97
CA ALA A 9 -4.82 8.88 8.89
C ALA A 9 -4.65 10.28 8.26
N GLU A 10 -4.50 11.33 9.06
CA GLU A 10 -4.24 12.70 8.59
C GLU A 10 -2.92 12.79 7.84
N PHE A 11 -1.87 12.11 8.33
CA PHE A 11 -0.60 12.04 7.62
C PHE A 11 -0.73 11.33 6.27
N LEU A 12 -1.43 10.20 6.23
CA LEU A 12 -1.69 9.48 4.97
C LEU A 12 -2.47 10.36 3.99
N GLU A 13 -3.54 10.99 4.46
CA GLU A 13 -4.39 11.85 3.65
C GLU A 13 -3.60 13.05 3.09
N PHE A 14 -2.80 13.71 3.93
CA PHE A 14 -1.92 14.81 3.51
C PHE A 14 -0.93 14.37 2.43
N VAL A 15 -0.23 13.26 2.64
CA VAL A 15 0.74 12.73 1.68
C VAL A 15 0.06 12.39 0.35
N VAL A 16 -1.05 11.66 0.38
CA VAL A 16 -1.71 11.20 -0.84
C VAL A 16 -2.34 12.36 -1.60
N LYS A 17 -3.03 13.29 -0.92
CA LYS A 17 -3.58 14.49 -1.56
C LYS A 17 -2.51 15.37 -2.23
N SER A 18 -1.27 15.33 -1.72
CA SER A 18 -0.16 16.06 -2.31
C SER A 18 0.46 15.37 -3.54
N LEU A 19 0.10 14.10 -3.80
CA LEU A 19 0.66 13.30 -4.90
C LEU A 19 -0.29 13.15 -6.10
N VAL A 20 -1.57 13.44 -5.91
CA VAL A 20 -2.62 13.13 -6.88
C VAL A 20 -3.20 14.37 -7.54
N ASP A 21 -3.72 14.22 -8.76
CA ASP A 21 -4.33 15.32 -9.49
C ASP A 21 -5.75 15.67 -8.96
N ASN A 22 -6.45 14.69 -8.37
CA ASN A 22 -7.80 14.87 -7.79
C ASN A 22 -7.79 14.64 -6.26
N PRO A 23 -7.30 15.60 -5.45
CA PRO A 23 -7.18 15.45 -4.00
C PRO A 23 -8.52 15.27 -3.28
N GLU A 24 -9.62 15.78 -3.84
CA GLU A 24 -10.98 15.61 -3.32
C GLU A 24 -11.49 14.16 -3.39
N SER A 25 -10.91 13.33 -4.27
CA SER A 25 -11.28 11.92 -4.42
C SER A 25 -10.63 11.01 -3.36
N VAL A 26 -9.69 11.54 -2.58
CA VAL A 26 -8.93 10.78 -1.57
C VAL A 26 -9.79 10.58 -0.33
N LYS A 27 -10.01 9.31 0.04
CA LYS A 27 -10.68 8.94 1.28
C LYS A 27 -9.84 7.95 2.08
N VAL A 28 -9.73 8.19 3.38
CA VAL A 28 -8.99 7.32 4.30
C VAL A 28 -9.94 6.83 5.39
N ASP A 29 -10.15 5.51 5.43
CA ASP A 29 -10.88 4.85 6.50
C ASP A 29 -9.89 4.27 7.52
N ARG A 30 -10.15 4.49 8.81
CA ARG A 30 -9.31 3.99 9.90
C ARG A 30 -10.09 2.99 10.76
N LYS A 31 -9.57 1.77 10.89
CA LYS A 31 -10.10 0.73 11.79
C LYS A 31 -9.03 0.32 12.79
N VAL A 32 -9.45 0.10 14.04
CA VAL A 32 -8.58 -0.37 15.13
C VAL A 32 -9.11 -1.69 15.63
N ASP A 33 -8.22 -2.67 15.76
CA ASP A 33 -8.49 -3.99 16.31
C ASP A 33 -7.34 -4.45 17.21
N GLU A 34 -7.37 -5.72 17.64
CA GLU A 34 -6.35 -6.33 18.49
C GLU A 34 -4.96 -6.42 17.81
N MET A 35 -4.90 -6.45 16.48
CA MET A 35 -3.65 -6.54 15.71
C MET A 35 -3.04 -5.16 15.37
N GLY A 36 -3.79 -4.07 15.58
CA GLY A 36 -3.33 -2.70 15.45
C GLY A 36 -4.29 -1.80 14.68
N VAL A 37 -3.75 -1.01 13.76
CA VAL A 37 -4.49 -0.03 12.97
C VAL A 37 -4.44 -0.43 11.50
N LEU A 38 -5.61 -0.55 10.87
CA LEU A 38 -5.75 -0.69 9.43
C LEU A 38 -6.24 0.63 8.84
N LEU A 39 -5.39 1.23 8.01
CA LEU A 39 -5.76 2.35 7.15
C LEU A 39 -6.14 1.81 5.77
N THR A 40 -7.32 2.16 5.32
CA THR A 40 -7.81 1.84 3.98
C THR A 40 -7.88 3.12 3.16
N LEU A 41 -7.09 3.18 2.10
CA LEU A 41 -7.04 4.29 1.17
C LEU A 41 -7.90 3.99 -0.05
N LYS A 42 -8.82 4.90 -0.36
CA LYS A 42 -9.58 4.92 -1.62
C LYS A 42 -9.19 6.16 -2.41
N VAL A 43 -8.96 6.00 -3.71
CA VAL A 43 -8.66 7.08 -4.64
C VAL A 43 -9.38 6.83 -5.96
N ALA A 44 -9.52 7.87 -6.78
CA ALA A 44 -10.05 7.71 -8.13
C ALA A 44 -9.12 6.82 -8.99
N PRO A 45 -9.66 6.08 -9.99
CA PRO A 45 -8.88 5.20 -10.88
C PRO A 45 -7.70 5.90 -11.56
N GLU A 46 -7.86 7.17 -11.93
CA GLU A 46 -6.86 7.97 -12.64
C GLU A 46 -5.62 8.21 -11.75
N ASN A 47 -5.81 8.26 -10.44
CA ASN A 47 -4.76 8.52 -9.45
C ASN A 47 -4.03 7.25 -9.01
N MET A 48 -4.53 6.06 -9.34
CA MET A 48 -3.92 4.79 -8.89
C MET A 48 -2.47 4.66 -9.34
N GLY A 49 -2.15 5.10 -10.57
CA GLY A 49 -0.79 5.06 -11.09
C GLY A 49 0.21 5.88 -10.24
N GLN A 50 -0.22 7.05 -9.76
CA GLN A 50 0.59 7.95 -8.93
C GLN A 50 0.79 7.38 -7.52
N VAL A 51 -0.28 6.84 -6.93
CA VAL A 51 -0.27 6.29 -5.56
C VAL A 51 0.52 4.99 -5.47
N ILE A 52 0.33 4.07 -6.43
CA ILE A 52 1.08 2.82 -6.48
C ILE A 52 2.54 3.09 -6.86
N GLY A 53 2.75 3.91 -7.90
CA GLY A 53 4.05 4.21 -8.46
C GLY A 53 4.66 3.02 -9.23
N ARG A 54 5.77 3.28 -9.93
CA ARG A 54 6.48 2.25 -10.71
C ARG A 54 6.91 1.10 -9.79
N ASN A 55 6.54 -0.14 -10.15
CA ASN A 55 6.81 -1.34 -9.36
C ASN A 55 6.28 -1.29 -7.91
N GLY A 56 5.29 -0.44 -7.61
CA GLY A 56 4.78 -0.27 -6.25
C GLY A 56 5.67 0.55 -5.32
N ASN A 57 6.70 1.23 -5.84
CA ASN A 57 7.69 1.93 -5.01
C ASN A 57 7.09 3.07 -4.17
N THR A 58 6.13 3.83 -4.72
CA THR A 58 5.46 4.91 -3.98
C THR A 58 4.66 4.35 -2.81
N ALA A 59 3.80 3.34 -3.08
CA ALA A 59 3.03 2.68 -2.03
C ALA A 59 3.94 2.01 -0.97
N LYS A 60 5.10 1.48 -1.36
CA LYS A 60 6.09 0.93 -0.42
C LYS A 60 6.69 2.01 0.47
N ALA A 61 7.05 3.17 -0.09
CA ALA A 61 7.58 4.29 0.67
C ALA A 61 6.54 4.83 1.68
N ILE A 62 5.29 5.01 1.25
CA ILE A 62 4.18 5.43 2.14
C ILE A 62 4.01 4.44 3.30
N ARG A 63 4.04 3.12 3.04
CA ARG A 63 3.97 2.09 4.09
C ARG A 63 5.11 2.20 5.11
N THR A 64 6.33 2.46 4.65
CA THR A 64 7.48 2.67 5.53
C THR A 64 7.27 3.89 6.44
N LEU A 65 6.81 5.01 5.88
CA LEU A 65 6.52 6.22 6.66
C LEU A 65 5.42 5.98 7.70
N LEU A 66 4.34 5.31 7.31
CA LEU A 66 3.26 4.94 8.24
C LEU A 66 3.73 4.02 9.37
N ARG A 67 4.68 3.12 9.10
CA ARG A 67 5.28 2.28 10.14
C ARG A 67 6.04 3.12 11.16
N VAL A 68 6.79 4.15 10.71
CA VAL A 68 7.50 5.08 11.61
C VAL A 68 6.51 5.89 12.44
N VAL A 69 5.44 6.40 11.83
CA VAL A 69 4.36 7.11 12.54
C VAL A 69 3.69 6.22 13.57
N GLY A 70 3.40 4.96 13.22
CA GLY A 70 2.83 3.96 14.11
C GLY A 70 3.71 3.65 15.32
N ILE A 71 5.02 3.45 15.10
CA ILE A 71 5.99 3.18 16.18
C ILE A 71 5.99 4.30 17.22
N LYS A 72 5.97 5.57 16.79
CA LYS A 72 5.91 6.73 17.70
C LYS A 72 4.65 6.73 18.57
N ASN A 73 3.59 6.10 18.10
CA ASN A 73 2.29 6.00 18.77
C ASN A 73 2.05 4.63 19.41
N ASN A 74 3.08 3.77 19.53
CA ASN A 74 2.99 2.39 20.01
C ASN A 74 1.89 1.56 19.30
N ALA A 75 1.67 1.81 18.01
CA ALA A 75 0.65 1.17 17.21
C ALA A 75 1.24 0.52 15.96
N ARG A 76 0.79 -0.70 15.62
CA ARG A 76 1.11 -1.33 14.34
C ARG A 76 0.17 -0.81 13.27
N VAL A 77 0.65 0.02 12.36
CA VAL A 77 -0.15 0.61 11.28
C VAL A 77 0.08 -0.16 9.98
N ASN A 78 -1.01 -0.61 9.35
CA ASN A 78 -1.02 -1.25 8.03
C ASN A 78 -1.82 -0.40 7.04
N LEU A 79 -1.40 -0.41 5.77
CA LEU A 79 -2.07 0.30 4.68
C LEU A 79 -2.61 -0.70 3.65
N LYS A 80 -3.92 -0.64 3.43
CA LYS A 80 -4.63 -1.23 2.29
C LYS A 80 -4.99 -0.13 1.30
N ILE A 81 -4.68 -0.32 0.03
CA ILE A 81 -5.13 0.57 -1.05
C ILE A 81 -6.24 -0.19 -1.76
N GLU A 82 -7.45 0.35 -1.78
CA GLU A 82 -8.58 -0.26 -2.46
C GLU A 82 -8.47 -0.04 -3.96
N GLU A 83 -8.54 -1.13 -4.72
CA GLU A 83 -8.69 -1.07 -6.16
C GLU A 83 -10.10 -0.56 -6.48
N PRO A 84 -10.23 0.46 -7.34
CA PRO A 84 -11.53 0.93 -7.77
C PRO A 84 -12.23 -0.13 -8.65
N GLU A 85 -13.56 -0.12 -8.64
CA GLU A 85 -14.36 -1.03 -9.48
C GLU A 85 -13.96 -0.88 -10.95
N GLY A 86 -13.60 -2.00 -11.60
CA GLY A 86 -13.10 -2.01 -12.99
C GLY A 86 -11.58 -1.89 -13.14
N GLY A 87 -10.82 -1.80 -12.05
CA GLY A 87 -9.36 -1.87 -12.09
C GLY A 87 -8.87 -3.22 -12.63
N ARG A 88 -7.91 -3.21 -13.57
CA ARG A 88 -7.11 -4.40 -13.86
C ARG A 88 -6.34 -4.74 -12.58
N GLY A 89 -6.85 -5.71 -11.82
CA GLY A 89 -6.08 -6.34 -10.73
C GLY A 89 -4.73 -6.83 -11.25
N PRO A 90 -3.79 -7.20 -10.37
CA PRO A 90 -2.52 -7.77 -10.79
C PRO A 90 -2.80 -8.90 -11.78
N GLY A 91 -2.38 -8.70 -13.04
CA GLY A 91 -2.57 -9.69 -14.09
C GLY A 91 -2.06 -11.05 -13.61
N PRO A 92 -2.62 -12.17 -14.11
CA PRO A 92 -2.30 -13.50 -13.61
C PRO A 92 -0.79 -13.62 -13.46
N ARG A 93 -0.36 -13.84 -12.21
CA ARG A 93 1.05 -14.05 -11.87
C ARG A 93 1.45 -15.30 -12.64
N MET A 94 2.11 -15.11 -13.78
CA MET A 94 2.71 -16.21 -14.51
C MET A 94 3.76 -16.77 -13.57
N GLU A 95 3.43 -17.87 -12.90
CA GLU A 95 4.41 -18.69 -12.21
C GLU A 95 5.48 -18.99 -13.25
N ARG A 96 6.67 -18.41 -13.10
CA ARG A 96 7.84 -18.94 -13.78
C ARG A 96 8.02 -20.34 -13.23
N ARG A 97 7.48 -21.31 -13.96
CA ARG A 97 7.97 -22.68 -13.90
C ARG A 97 9.38 -22.60 -14.45
N THR A 98 10.38 -22.42 -13.59
CA THR A 98 11.70 -22.93 -13.90
C THR A 98 11.51 -24.43 -14.05
N SER A 99 11.56 -24.93 -15.29
CA SER A 99 11.55 -26.36 -15.55
C SER A 99 12.78 -26.95 -14.89
N VAL A 100 12.60 -28.14 -14.29
CA VAL A 100 13.69 -28.86 -13.63
C VAL A 100 14.85 -29.09 -14.60
N ASP A 101 14.58 -29.18 -15.91
CA ASP A 101 15.60 -29.33 -16.95
C ASP A 101 16.65 -28.21 -16.97
N GLU A 102 16.28 -26.94 -16.68
CA GLU A 102 17.25 -25.83 -16.71
C GLU A 102 18.26 -25.89 -15.56
N VAL A 103 17.91 -26.46 -14.41
CA VAL A 103 18.85 -26.61 -13.28
C VAL A 103 19.76 -27.83 -13.41
N VAL A 104 19.42 -28.83 -14.23
CA VAL A 104 20.28 -30.01 -14.41
C VAL A 104 21.48 -29.73 -15.32
N ASP A 105 21.35 -28.79 -16.27
CA ASP A 105 22.44 -28.45 -17.20
C ASP A 105 23.55 -27.62 -16.52
N ASP A 106 23.22 -26.77 -15.55
CA ASP A 106 24.21 -25.99 -14.78
C ASP A 106 25.05 -26.83 -13.81
N LEU A 107 24.65 -28.07 -13.53
CA LEU A 107 25.36 -29.01 -12.65
C LEU A 107 26.29 -29.97 -13.40
N ARG A 108 26.38 -29.88 -14.73
CA ARG A 108 27.25 -30.72 -15.58
C ARG A 108 28.50 -30.00 -16.09
N LEU A 109 29.13 -29.19 -15.24
CA LEU A 109 30.48 -28.64 -15.45
C LEU A 109 31.51 -29.37 -14.60
#